data_AF-A0A1C5ASN1-F1
#
_entry.id   AF-A0A1C5ASN1-F1
#
_cell.length_a   1.000
_cell.length_b   1.000
_cell.length_c   1.000
_cell.angle_alpha   90.00
_cell.angle_beta   90.00
_cell.angle_gamma   90.00
#
_symmetry.space_group_name_H-M   'P 1'
#
loop_
_entity.id
_entity.type
_entity.pdbx_description
1 polymer ?
#
loop_
_entity_poly.entity_id
_entity_poly.type
_entity_poly.pdbx_seq_one_letter_code
_entity_poly.pdbx_strand_id
1 'polypeptide(L)'
;MRRPRPRLLALCALAAVPPAIEAVLLVHFGFVAAEGLSSQVTAVWPYDSYHDLRWLYVYHDSWPEFLVGLLLLIVFRGLLTTGLVALAWPAEAARPGLRWLLGRNLALSAVVTVLVSPWALISVAASVVALSWVLLASLLPMFLLAPFLQRAAVVEPWWRGLPPIALVGWSLLNFVVITVAGALCWSVPGWWTVPVAALAGIANGLLWERTVHVAVLTPRVRWARVPATPIAVLLALAVPLAIPPLVQIVPTGVTIEQVVLGQRLPADVRHAVIVLAGHSSAYDGTPPVDPNVEHFSYRGLAGDGRPLPYQPGDTVRSLESGAALLETQVDRLHRRTGRPVALIGESEGAMLARTYLAQRPHAAVDTLVMFSPLINAGRAYYPPPGTPHGWGLVTGWQLRALFGVVDVFGGTGTGPDEPFIRSLLDNAPFYRNQLMCPVPGVRMMAFLPTTTATEAPPGDYTGIPVFQTPGVHGGLLGRSLVQDRLIHFLAGVPESRKRQEYPLLQQLGAGWQAPPLAIRINPAWNDRRQPDPSFTGRVCQPA
;
A
#
# COMPACT_ATOMS: atom_id res chain seq x y z
N MET A 1 1.49 -18.92 42.59
CA MET A 1 2.16 -20.18 42.18
C MET A 1 3.14 -19.86 41.06
N ARG A 2 4.45 -20.12 41.26
CA ARG A 2 5.50 -19.81 40.27
C ARG A 2 5.40 -20.82 39.12
N ARG A 3 5.13 -20.34 37.90
CA ARG A 3 5.14 -21.18 36.69
C ARG A 3 6.49 -21.88 36.53
N PRO A 4 6.54 -23.09 35.96
CA PRO A 4 7.82 -23.68 35.61
C PRO A 4 8.44 -22.82 34.50
N ARG A 5 9.44 -22.03 34.90
CA ARG A 5 10.34 -21.23 34.05
C ARG A 5 10.67 -21.88 32.68
N PRO A 6 10.90 -23.21 32.55
CA PRO A 6 11.20 -23.82 31.25
C PRO A 6 10.11 -23.67 30.18
N ARG A 7 8.81 -23.70 30.53
CA ARG A 7 7.74 -23.60 29.51
C ARG A 7 7.67 -22.22 28.87
N LEU A 8 7.83 -21.18 29.69
CA LEU A 8 7.85 -19.80 29.20
C LEU A 8 9.08 -19.54 28.34
N LEU A 9 10.25 -20.05 28.75
CA LEU A 9 11.47 -19.96 27.94
C LEU A 9 11.32 -20.67 26.59
N ALA A 10 10.73 -21.86 26.58
CA ALA A 10 10.43 -22.58 25.34
C ALA A 10 9.44 -21.83 24.44
N LEU A 11 8.41 -21.18 25.02
CA LEU A 11 7.47 -20.33 24.28
C LEU A 11 8.17 -19.14 23.64
N CYS A 12 8.98 -18.40 24.42
CA CYS A 12 9.75 -17.27 23.91
C CYS A 12 10.74 -17.71 22.83
N ALA A 13 11.42 -18.85 23.00
CA ALA A 13 12.33 -19.39 21.99
C ALA A 13 11.59 -19.76 20.70
N LEU A 14 10.48 -20.50 20.80
CA LEU A 14 9.65 -20.88 19.65
C LEU A 14 9.09 -19.66 18.92
N ALA A 15 8.73 -18.60 19.64
CA ALA A 15 8.20 -17.38 19.06
C ALA A 15 9.31 -16.46 18.49
N ALA A 16 10.55 -16.56 18.96
CA ALA A 16 11.69 -15.73 18.52
C ALA A 16 12.42 -16.27 17.30
N VAL A 17 12.54 -17.60 17.19
CA VAL A 17 13.35 -18.24 16.14
C VAL A 17 12.82 -17.96 14.73
N PRO A 18 11.51 -18.09 14.41
CA PRO A 18 11.04 -17.84 13.04
C PRO A 18 11.23 -16.39 12.56
N PRO A 19 10.86 -15.33 13.32
CA PRO A 19 11.21 -13.94 12.97
C PRO A 19 12.71 -13.73 12.75
N ALA A 20 13.56 -14.32 13.58
CA ALA A 20 15.01 -14.19 13.45
C ALA A 20 15.53 -14.85 12.17
N ILE A 21 15.01 -16.03 11.81
CA ILE A 21 15.37 -16.72 10.56
C ILE A 21 14.97 -15.86 9.35
N GLU A 22 13.75 -15.33 9.32
CA GLU A 22 13.33 -14.46 8.22
C GLU A 22 14.21 -13.21 8.14
N ALA A 23 14.48 -12.55 9.26
CA ALA A 23 15.38 -11.40 9.31
C ALA A 23 16.79 -11.73 8.80
N VAL A 24 17.35 -12.90 9.14
CA VAL A 24 18.64 -13.36 8.61
C VAL A 24 18.59 -13.47 7.09
N LEU A 25 17.54 -14.05 6.52
CA LEU A 25 17.39 -14.19 5.08
C LEU A 25 17.27 -12.81 4.41
N LEU A 26 16.44 -11.92 4.94
CA LEU A 26 16.24 -10.58 4.39
C LEU A 26 17.53 -9.75 4.39
N VAL A 27 18.24 -9.72 5.53
CA VAL A 27 19.52 -9.01 5.63
C VAL A 27 20.59 -9.65 4.75
N HIS A 28 20.66 -10.98 4.68
CA HIS A 28 21.63 -11.70 3.86
C HIS A 28 21.47 -11.39 2.36
N PHE A 29 20.23 -11.32 1.87
CA PHE A 29 19.94 -10.95 0.49
C PHE A 29 19.90 -9.44 0.24
N GLY A 30 20.08 -8.62 1.28
CA GLY A 30 19.99 -7.16 1.21
C GLY A 30 18.58 -6.67 0.85
N PHE A 31 17.53 -7.41 1.23
CA PHE A 31 16.15 -7.09 0.88
C PHE A 31 15.53 -6.09 1.89
N VAL A 32 16.10 -4.88 1.91
CA VAL A 32 15.82 -3.81 2.89
C VAL A 32 14.33 -3.45 3.00
N ALA A 33 13.62 -3.36 1.87
CA ALA A 33 12.21 -2.95 1.88
C ALA A 33 11.26 -3.95 2.55
N ALA A 34 11.69 -5.19 2.77
CA ALA A 34 10.89 -6.22 3.43
C ALA A 34 11.28 -6.44 4.91
N GLU A 35 12.35 -5.84 5.41
CA GLU A 35 12.89 -6.11 6.76
C GLU A 35 11.86 -5.90 7.90
N GLY A 36 10.95 -4.94 7.73
CA GLY A 36 9.88 -4.66 8.69
C GLY A 36 8.81 -5.76 8.83
N LEU A 37 8.76 -6.72 7.90
CA LEU A 37 7.79 -7.83 7.92
C LEU A 37 8.14 -8.92 8.95
N SER A 38 9.43 -9.13 9.20
CA SER A 38 9.97 -10.21 10.04
C SER A 38 9.33 -10.32 11.43
N SER A 39 8.97 -9.19 12.03
CA SER A 39 8.32 -9.14 13.35
C SER A 39 6.93 -9.81 13.41
N GLN A 40 6.32 -10.07 12.26
CA GLN A 40 4.94 -10.56 12.15
C GLN A 40 4.84 -12.08 12.04
N VAL A 41 5.95 -12.80 11.82
CA VAL A 41 5.94 -14.27 11.60
C VAL A 41 5.25 -15.01 12.73
N THR A 42 5.40 -14.56 13.98
CA THR A 42 4.81 -15.19 15.17
C THR A 42 3.76 -14.33 15.85
N ALA A 43 3.26 -13.29 15.17
CA ALA A 43 2.19 -12.44 15.66
C ALA A 43 0.92 -13.27 15.99
N VAL A 44 0.03 -12.71 16.82
CA VAL A 44 -1.24 -13.39 17.12
C VAL A 44 -2.19 -13.27 15.92
N TRP A 45 -3.09 -14.25 15.76
CA TRP A 45 -4.06 -14.23 14.65
C TRP A 45 -4.85 -12.91 14.58
N PRO A 46 -5.15 -12.41 13.37
CA PRO A 46 -4.78 -12.93 12.04
C PRO A 46 -3.46 -12.37 11.45
N TYR A 47 -2.70 -11.57 12.21
CA TYR A 47 -1.63 -10.75 11.64
C TYR A 47 -0.53 -11.57 10.96
N ASP A 48 -0.24 -12.75 11.47
CA ASP A 48 0.75 -13.69 10.95
C ASP A 48 0.30 -14.39 9.64
N SER A 49 -0.98 -14.72 9.49
CA SER A 49 -1.56 -15.25 8.25
C SER A 49 -1.66 -14.15 7.19
N TYR A 50 -1.93 -12.91 7.61
CA TYR A 50 -1.89 -11.74 6.75
C TYR A 50 -0.47 -11.43 6.25
N HIS A 51 0.55 -11.64 7.10
CA HIS A 51 1.95 -11.61 6.70
C HIS A 51 2.26 -12.64 5.60
N ASP A 52 1.96 -13.91 5.84
CA ASP A 52 2.33 -14.99 4.91
C ASP A 52 1.63 -14.89 3.56
N LEU A 53 0.34 -14.53 3.58
CA LEU A 53 -0.42 -14.39 2.35
C LEU A 53 0.10 -13.26 1.46
N ARG A 54 0.62 -12.16 2.04
CA ARG A 54 1.26 -11.09 1.24
C ARG A 54 2.52 -11.59 0.54
N TRP A 55 3.32 -12.43 1.19
CA TRP A 55 4.46 -13.09 0.54
C TRP A 55 4.01 -14.02 -0.57
N LEU A 56 3.07 -14.94 -0.28
CA LEU A 56 2.57 -15.89 -1.26
C LEU A 56 1.97 -15.20 -2.48
N TYR A 57 1.19 -14.14 -2.30
CA TYR A 57 0.53 -13.43 -3.40
C TYR A 57 1.50 -12.64 -4.29
N VAL A 58 2.67 -12.25 -3.79
CA VAL A 58 3.68 -11.60 -4.62
C VAL A 58 4.58 -12.65 -5.28
N TYR A 59 4.98 -13.68 -4.54
CA TYR A 59 6.02 -14.63 -4.94
C TYR A 59 5.46 -16.02 -5.28
N HIS A 60 4.88 -16.14 -6.49
CA HIS A 60 4.62 -17.40 -7.18
C HIS A 60 4.52 -17.14 -8.70
N ASP A 61 4.96 -18.08 -9.54
CA ASP A 61 4.97 -17.98 -11.00
C ASP A 61 3.83 -18.76 -11.68
N SER A 62 3.16 -19.65 -10.95
CA SER A 62 2.21 -20.61 -11.51
C SER A 62 1.18 -21.09 -10.47
N TRP A 63 0.10 -21.71 -10.95
CA TRP A 63 -0.92 -22.32 -10.09
C TRP A 63 -0.37 -23.44 -9.20
N PRO A 64 0.44 -24.40 -9.70
CA PRO A 64 1.00 -25.44 -8.85
C PRO A 64 1.91 -24.87 -7.75
N GLU A 65 2.77 -23.90 -8.07
CA GLU A 65 3.62 -23.25 -7.06
C GLU A 65 2.77 -22.56 -5.98
N PHE A 66 1.75 -21.80 -6.39
CA PHE A 66 0.84 -21.16 -5.45
C PHE A 66 0.11 -22.17 -4.55
N LEU A 67 -0.42 -23.26 -5.12
CA LEU A 67 -1.14 -24.28 -4.34
C LEU A 67 -0.23 -25.02 -3.37
N VAL A 68 1.00 -25.36 -3.80
CA VAL A 68 2.01 -25.97 -2.91
C VAL A 68 2.40 -24.98 -1.81
N GLY A 69 2.67 -23.72 -2.15
CA GLY A 69 2.98 -22.67 -1.19
C GLY A 69 1.85 -22.46 -0.17
N LEU A 70 0.60 -22.41 -0.63
CA LEU A 70 -0.57 -22.29 0.23
C LEU A 70 -0.70 -23.47 1.20
N LEU A 71 -0.50 -24.70 0.72
CA LEU A 71 -0.53 -25.90 1.56
C LEU A 71 0.59 -25.89 2.60
N LEU A 72 1.81 -25.54 2.19
CA LEU A 72 2.96 -25.41 3.10
C LEU A 72 2.71 -24.35 4.18
N LEU A 73 2.12 -23.21 3.82
CA LEU A 73 1.74 -22.16 4.76
C LEU A 73 0.69 -22.65 5.76
N ILE A 74 -0.36 -23.33 5.31
CA ILE A 74 -1.38 -23.89 6.20
C ILE A 74 -0.77 -24.90 7.18
N VAL A 75 0.12 -25.78 6.69
CA VAL A 75 0.80 -26.77 7.53
C VAL A 75 1.74 -26.10 8.54
N PHE A 76 2.57 -25.17 8.08
CA PHE A 76 3.49 -24.39 8.91
C PHE A 76 2.73 -23.65 10.02
N ARG A 77 1.66 -22.94 9.66
CA ARG A 77 0.80 -22.21 10.61
C ARG A 77 0.13 -23.13 11.61
N GLY A 78 -0.41 -24.26 11.15
CA GLY A 78 -1.03 -25.25 12.03
C GLY A 78 -0.06 -25.83 13.05
N LEU A 79 1.18 -26.14 12.64
CA LEU A 79 2.23 -26.65 13.50
C LEU A 79 2.73 -25.59 14.49
N LEU A 80 3.07 -24.40 14.00
CA LEU A 80 3.60 -23.30 14.80
C LEU A 80 2.57 -22.85 15.85
N THR A 81 1.32 -22.61 15.43
CA THR A 81 0.23 -22.22 16.35
C THR A 81 -0.02 -23.30 17.40
N THR A 82 0.06 -24.58 17.03
CA THR A 82 -0.06 -25.68 17.98
C THR A 82 1.02 -25.62 19.04
N GLY A 83 2.28 -25.38 18.66
CA GLY A 83 3.37 -25.22 19.62
C GLY A 83 3.18 -24.02 20.53
N LEU A 84 2.83 -22.86 19.97
CA LEU A 84 2.59 -21.61 20.71
C LEU A 84 1.45 -21.78 21.73
N VAL A 85 0.28 -22.27 21.29
CA VAL A 85 -0.89 -22.52 22.15
C VAL A 85 -0.59 -23.58 23.21
N ALA A 86 0.09 -24.66 22.84
CA ALA A 86 0.40 -25.74 23.77
C ALA A 86 1.34 -25.29 24.90
N LEU A 87 2.28 -24.39 24.62
CA LEU A 87 3.23 -23.82 25.59
C LEU A 87 2.61 -22.66 26.39
N ALA A 88 1.70 -21.90 25.78
CA ALA A 88 0.96 -20.79 26.39
C ALA A 88 -0.20 -21.24 27.29
N TRP A 89 -0.60 -22.51 27.25
CA TRP A 89 -1.76 -23.01 27.98
C TRP A 89 -1.63 -22.81 29.51
N PRO A 90 -2.66 -22.26 30.19
CA PRO A 90 -2.62 -22.02 31.64
C PRO A 90 -2.47 -23.32 32.44
N ALA A 91 -1.75 -23.25 33.57
CA ALA A 91 -1.58 -24.41 34.45
C ALA A 91 -2.87 -24.76 35.22
N GLU A 92 -3.76 -23.78 35.32
CA GLU A 92 -5.02 -23.81 36.05
C GLU A 92 -6.13 -24.57 35.30
N ALA A 93 -5.92 -24.90 34.02
CA ALA A 93 -6.91 -25.60 33.19
C ALA A 93 -6.31 -26.82 32.49
N ALA A 94 -7.10 -27.88 32.36
CA ALA A 94 -6.71 -29.07 31.61
C ALA A 94 -6.48 -28.71 30.13
N ARG A 95 -5.29 -29.00 29.62
CA ARG A 95 -4.96 -28.80 28.20
C ARG A 95 -5.49 -29.98 27.38
N PRO A 96 -6.12 -29.73 26.22
CA PRO A 96 -6.40 -30.78 25.25
C PRO A 96 -5.13 -31.52 24.81
N GLY A 97 -5.30 -32.75 24.31
CA GLY A 97 -4.19 -33.53 23.75
C GLY A 97 -3.55 -32.83 22.54
N LEU A 98 -2.24 -33.02 22.35
CA LEU A 98 -1.50 -32.38 21.25
C LEU A 98 -2.05 -32.73 19.86
N ARG A 99 -2.51 -33.98 19.67
CA ARG A 99 -3.13 -34.41 18.40
C ARG A 99 -4.40 -33.64 18.08
N TRP A 100 -5.22 -33.37 19.10
CA TRP A 100 -6.43 -32.57 18.94
C TRP A 100 -6.09 -31.11 18.62
N LEU A 101 -5.13 -30.52 19.34
CA LEU A 101 -4.68 -29.15 19.07
C LEU A 101 -4.12 -29.04 17.65
N LEU A 102 -3.34 -30.03 17.21
CA LEU A 102 -2.78 -30.06 15.85
C LEU A 102 -3.87 -30.13 14.78
N GLY A 103 -4.78 -31.10 14.87
CA GLY A 103 -5.87 -31.24 13.90
C GLY A 103 -6.76 -29.98 13.86
N ARG A 104 -7.05 -29.41 15.04
CA ARG A 104 -7.81 -28.16 15.16
C ARG A 104 -7.10 -26.98 14.52
N ASN A 105 -5.83 -26.75 14.86
CA ASN A 105 -5.09 -25.59 14.36
C ASN A 105 -4.77 -25.71 12.87
N LEU A 106 -4.61 -26.92 12.31
CA LEU A 106 -4.53 -27.11 10.86
C LEU A 106 -5.83 -26.70 10.16
N ALA A 107 -6.98 -27.19 10.65
CA ALA A 107 -8.28 -26.83 10.09
C ALA A 107 -8.55 -25.32 10.21
N LEU A 108 -8.25 -24.74 11.37
CA LEU A 108 -8.40 -23.31 11.59
C LEU A 108 -7.42 -22.46 10.78
N SER A 109 -6.19 -22.93 10.56
CA SER A 109 -5.25 -22.22 9.68
C SER A 109 -5.82 -22.13 8.27
N ALA A 110 -6.41 -23.20 7.74
CA ALA A 110 -7.09 -23.14 6.44
C ALA A 110 -8.26 -22.12 6.44
N VAL A 111 -9.09 -22.12 7.50
CA VAL A 111 -10.20 -21.16 7.62
C VAL A 111 -9.70 -19.71 7.72
N VAL A 112 -8.72 -19.43 8.58
CA VAL A 112 -8.14 -18.09 8.74
C VAL A 112 -7.51 -17.61 7.45
N THR A 113 -6.77 -18.48 6.74
CA THR A 113 -6.20 -18.19 5.42
C THR A 113 -7.27 -17.75 4.43
N VAL A 114 -8.42 -18.43 4.37
CA VAL A 114 -9.54 -18.04 3.49
C VAL A 114 -10.19 -16.72 3.94
N LEU A 115 -10.31 -16.47 5.24
CA LEU A 115 -10.90 -15.23 5.75
C LEU A 115 -10.01 -14.01 5.56
N VAL A 116 -8.68 -14.21 5.58
CA VAL A 116 -7.68 -13.16 5.48
C VAL A 116 -7.28 -12.88 4.03
N SER A 117 -7.45 -13.86 3.13
CA SER A 117 -7.03 -13.76 1.73
C SER A 117 -7.53 -12.53 0.98
N PRO A 118 -8.80 -12.06 1.11
CA PRO A 118 -9.24 -10.88 0.37
C PRO A 118 -8.47 -9.63 0.79
N TRP A 119 -8.08 -9.55 2.05
CA TRP A 119 -7.35 -8.41 2.61
C TRP A 119 -5.89 -8.41 2.22
N ALA A 120 -5.24 -9.58 2.27
CA ALA A 120 -3.89 -9.71 1.75
C ALA A 120 -3.83 -9.40 0.25
N LEU A 121 -4.85 -9.79 -0.52
CA LEU A 121 -4.99 -9.47 -1.94
C LEU A 121 -5.14 -7.95 -2.19
N ILE A 122 -5.98 -7.27 -1.40
CA ILE A 122 -6.11 -5.80 -1.46
C ILE A 122 -4.80 -5.10 -1.08
N SER A 123 -4.01 -5.65 -0.16
CA SER A 123 -2.67 -5.12 0.17
C SER A 123 -1.70 -5.20 -1.02
N VAL A 124 -1.79 -6.27 -1.81
CA VAL A 124 -1.03 -6.39 -3.06
C VAL A 124 -1.52 -5.36 -4.10
N ALA A 125 -2.83 -5.16 -4.24
CA ALA A 125 -3.38 -4.10 -5.09
C ALA A 125 -2.91 -2.71 -4.64
N ALA A 126 -2.91 -2.43 -3.33
CA ALA A 126 -2.38 -1.19 -2.75
C ALA A 126 -0.91 -0.97 -3.16
N SER A 127 -0.12 -2.05 -3.24
CA SER A 127 1.29 -1.99 -3.65
C SER A 127 1.50 -1.72 -5.14
N VAL A 128 0.46 -1.94 -5.97
CA VAL A 128 0.48 -1.59 -7.40
C VAL A 128 0.24 -0.09 -7.59
N VAL A 129 -0.72 0.49 -6.88
CA VAL A 129 -1.13 1.90 -7.05
C VAL A 129 -0.54 2.87 -6.02
N ALA A 130 0.06 2.37 -4.95
CA ALA A 130 0.59 3.16 -3.83
C ALA A 130 -0.44 4.13 -3.20
N LEU A 131 -1.67 3.64 -2.97
CA LEU A 131 -2.75 4.43 -2.38
C LEU A 131 -3.00 4.06 -0.92
N SER A 132 -2.84 5.05 -0.03
CA SER A 132 -2.93 4.84 1.42
C SER A 132 -4.29 4.37 1.91
N TRP A 133 -5.37 4.79 1.26
CA TRP A 133 -6.72 4.34 1.62
C TRP A 133 -6.96 2.88 1.24
N VAL A 134 -6.29 2.36 0.19
CA VAL A 134 -6.34 0.93 -0.16
C VAL A 134 -5.54 0.11 0.86
N LEU A 135 -4.38 0.62 1.31
CA LEU A 135 -3.65 0.01 2.42
C LEU A 135 -4.53 -0.06 3.68
N LEU A 136 -5.16 1.05 4.08
CA LEU A 136 -6.08 1.06 5.22
C LEU A 136 -7.26 0.09 5.04
N ALA A 137 -7.80 -0.02 3.83
CA ALA A 137 -8.85 -0.99 3.50
C ALA A 137 -8.42 -2.44 3.72
N SER A 138 -7.15 -2.75 3.50
CA SER A 138 -6.60 -4.07 3.78
C SER A 138 -6.33 -4.32 5.27
N LEU A 139 -6.06 -3.29 6.06
CA LEU A 139 -5.66 -3.42 7.47
C LEU A 139 -6.83 -3.37 8.46
N LEU A 140 -7.80 -2.48 8.25
CA LEU A 140 -8.95 -2.30 9.15
C LEU A 140 -9.69 -3.62 9.46
N PRO A 141 -9.93 -4.52 8.48
CA PRO A 141 -10.51 -5.84 8.75
C PRO A 141 -9.70 -6.69 9.72
N MET A 142 -8.36 -6.59 9.73
CA MET A 142 -7.50 -7.38 10.62
C MET A 142 -7.75 -7.01 12.08
N PHE A 143 -7.91 -5.72 12.39
CA PHE A 143 -8.25 -5.26 13.74
C PHE A 143 -9.60 -5.79 14.21
N LEU A 144 -10.59 -5.77 13.32
CA LEU A 144 -11.93 -6.25 13.63
C LEU A 144 -11.93 -7.76 13.91
N LEU A 145 -11.18 -8.53 13.12
CA LEU A 145 -11.16 -9.99 13.18
C LEU A 145 -10.25 -10.55 14.30
N ALA A 146 -9.17 -9.86 14.65
CA ALA A 146 -8.18 -10.32 15.65
C ALA A 146 -8.76 -10.89 16.94
N PRO A 147 -9.62 -10.17 17.69
CA PRO A 147 -10.12 -10.68 18.96
C PRO A 147 -11.05 -11.90 18.80
N PHE A 148 -11.67 -12.09 17.64
CA PHE A 148 -12.53 -13.24 17.36
C PHE A 148 -11.70 -14.47 16.96
N LEU A 149 -10.75 -14.28 16.04
CA LEU A 149 -9.92 -15.38 15.53
C LEU A 149 -8.98 -15.91 16.61
N GLN A 150 -8.48 -15.09 17.52
CA GLN A 150 -7.66 -15.55 18.65
C GLN A 150 -8.36 -16.58 19.55
N ARG A 151 -9.69 -16.50 19.67
CA ARG A 151 -10.47 -17.50 20.42
C ARG A 151 -10.55 -18.83 19.69
N ALA A 152 -10.44 -18.83 18.37
CA ALA A 152 -10.63 -20.01 17.53
C ALA A 152 -9.68 -21.14 17.91
N ALA A 153 -8.40 -20.84 18.15
CA ALA A 153 -7.40 -21.84 18.53
C ALA A 153 -7.67 -22.52 19.88
N VAL A 154 -8.45 -21.88 20.75
CA VAL A 154 -8.44 -22.15 22.20
C VAL A 154 -9.78 -22.69 22.72
N VAL A 155 -10.91 -22.18 22.24
CA VAL A 155 -12.24 -22.53 22.78
C VAL A 155 -13.16 -23.17 21.73
N GLU A 156 -13.95 -24.17 22.11
CA GLU A 156 -14.85 -24.87 21.17
C GLU A 156 -15.91 -23.98 20.52
N PRO A 157 -16.75 -23.21 21.26
CA PRO A 157 -17.74 -22.32 20.66
C PRO A 157 -17.14 -20.95 20.30
N TRP A 158 -15.97 -20.93 19.64
CA TRP A 158 -15.24 -19.70 19.32
C TRP A 158 -16.02 -18.69 18.48
N TRP A 159 -16.89 -19.20 17.60
CA TRP A 159 -17.68 -18.39 16.69
C TRP A 159 -18.85 -17.67 17.37
N ARG A 160 -19.20 -18.05 18.62
CA ARG A 160 -20.30 -17.46 19.39
C ARG A 160 -19.82 -16.53 20.50
N GLY A 161 -20.62 -15.50 20.74
CA GLY A 161 -20.44 -14.50 21.79
C GLY A 161 -19.27 -13.55 21.56
N LEU A 162 -19.32 -12.40 22.24
CA LEU A 162 -18.31 -11.35 22.09
C LEU A 162 -17.01 -11.72 22.80
N PRO A 163 -15.85 -11.41 22.21
CA PRO A 163 -14.57 -11.57 22.89
C PRO A 163 -14.50 -10.68 24.14
N PRO A 164 -13.82 -11.12 25.21
CA PRO A 164 -13.58 -10.28 26.38
C PRO A 164 -12.82 -9.00 25.98
N ILE A 165 -13.12 -7.87 26.62
CA ILE A 165 -12.42 -6.60 26.34
C ILE A 165 -10.90 -6.72 26.56
N ALA A 166 -10.47 -7.55 27.51
CA ALA A 166 -9.08 -7.86 27.72
C ALA A 166 -8.44 -8.51 26.48
N LEU A 167 -9.16 -9.41 25.80
CA LEU A 167 -8.66 -10.05 24.59
C LEU A 167 -8.53 -9.03 23.45
N VAL A 168 -9.51 -8.13 23.29
CA VAL A 168 -9.42 -6.99 22.36
C VAL A 168 -8.18 -6.14 22.66
N GLY A 169 -7.94 -5.80 23.92
CA GLY A 169 -6.76 -5.04 24.34
C GLY A 169 -5.44 -5.74 24.00
N TRP A 170 -5.33 -7.05 24.22
CA TRP A 170 -4.13 -7.81 23.86
C TRP A 170 -3.93 -7.94 22.35
N SER A 171 -5.01 -8.11 21.58
CA SER A 171 -4.93 -8.11 20.10
C SER A 171 -4.42 -6.77 19.58
N LEU A 172 -4.97 -5.66 20.09
CA LEU A 172 -4.54 -4.30 19.72
C LEU A 172 -3.10 -4.03 20.16
N LEU A 173 -2.69 -4.50 21.34
CA LEU A 173 -1.31 -4.39 21.78
C LEU A 173 -0.36 -5.14 20.85
N ASN A 174 -0.75 -6.32 20.33
CA ASN A 174 0.10 -7.02 19.36
C ASN A 174 0.28 -6.22 18.08
N PHE A 175 -0.79 -5.61 17.56
CA PHE A 175 -0.68 -4.70 16.42
C PHE A 175 0.34 -3.58 16.67
N VAL A 176 0.28 -2.93 17.85
CA VAL A 176 1.23 -1.88 18.22
C VAL A 176 2.65 -2.44 18.29
N VAL A 177 2.85 -3.59 18.93
CA VAL A 177 4.17 -4.24 19.07
C VAL A 177 4.77 -4.56 17.71
N ILE A 178 4.03 -5.17 16.79
CA ILE A 178 4.56 -5.53 15.46
C ILE A 178 4.74 -4.32 14.54
N THR A 179 3.93 -3.27 14.70
CA THR A 179 4.15 -1.99 13.98
C THR A 179 5.44 -1.32 14.44
N VAL A 180 5.63 -1.21 15.76
CA VAL A 180 6.85 -0.60 16.34
C VAL A 180 8.07 -1.47 16.05
N ALA A 181 7.97 -2.79 16.16
CA ALA A 181 9.05 -3.70 15.83
C ALA A 181 9.43 -3.62 14.34
N GLY A 182 8.46 -3.56 13.42
CA GLY A 182 8.72 -3.36 12.01
C GLY A 182 9.43 -2.03 11.72
N ALA A 183 9.01 -0.94 12.37
CA ALA A 183 9.67 0.35 12.30
C ALA A 183 11.11 0.32 12.83
N LEU A 184 11.34 -0.40 13.95
CA LEU A 184 12.66 -0.59 14.53
C LEU A 184 13.57 -1.42 13.63
N CYS A 185 13.08 -2.54 13.07
CA CYS A 185 13.81 -3.36 12.09
C CYS A 185 14.34 -2.51 10.95
N TRP A 186 13.54 -1.57 10.44
CA TRP A 186 13.99 -0.68 9.37
C TRP A 186 14.97 0.41 9.84
N SER A 187 14.84 0.85 11.10
CA SER A 187 15.64 1.95 11.65
C SER A 187 17.05 1.53 12.08
N VAL A 188 17.28 0.23 12.28
CA VAL A 188 18.57 -0.29 12.73
C VAL A 188 19.45 -0.72 11.55
N PRO A 189 20.78 -0.68 11.68
CA PRO A 189 21.66 -1.08 10.58
C PRO A 189 21.71 -2.61 10.39
N GLY A 190 21.31 -3.08 9.21
CA GLY A 190 21.61 -4.44 8.68
C GLY A 190 21.39 -5.56 9.69
N TRP A 191 22.46 -6.19 10.17
CA TRP A 191 22.37 -7.35 11.06
C TRP A 191 21.72 -7.07 12.43
N TRP A 192 21.56 -5.81 12.84
CA TRP A 192 20.77 -5.47 14.04
C TRP A 192 19.27 -5.75 13.87
N THR A 193 18.78 -5.91 12.64
CA THR A 193 17.41 -6.34 12.36
C THR A 193 17.14 -7.72 12.96
N VAL A 194 18.12 -8.62 12.99
CA VAL A 194 17.98 -9.99 13.53
C VAL A 194 17.65 -10.01 15.03
N PRO A 195 18.44 -9.38 15.93
CA PRO A 195 18.08 -9.33 17.35
C PRO A 195 16.78 -8.54 17.60
N VAL A 196 16.47 -7.50 16.82
CA VAL A 196 15.18 -6.79 16.94
C VAL A 196 14.00 -7.71 16.61
N ALA A 197 14.07 -8.44 15.49
CA ALA A 197 13.05 -9.41 15.10
C ALA A 197 12.92 -10.55 16.13
N ALA A 198 14.04 -11.03 16.68
CA ALA A 198 14.03 -12.02 17.75
C ALA A 198 13.32 -11.51 19.01
N LEU A 199 13.62 -10.27 19.45
CA LEU A 199 12.96 -9.62 20.59
C LEU A 199 11.46 -9.39 20.34
N ALA A 200 11.08 -9.02 19.12
CA ALA A 200 9.69 -8.92 18.71
C ALA A 200 8.97 -10.28 18.82
N GLY A 201 9.64 -11.35 18.39
CA GLY A 201 9.15 -12.71 18.57
C GLY A 201 9.00 -13.12 20.03
N ILE A 202 9.93 -12.74 20.92
CA ILE A 202 9.78 -12.93 22.37
C ILE A 202 8.53 -12.21 22.88
N ALA A 203 8.33 -10.94 22.48
CA ALA A 203 7.15 -10.17 22.86
C ALA A 203 5.86 -10.81 22.34
N ASN A 204 5.85 -11.32 21.11
CA ASN A 204 4.75 -12.10 20.55
C ASN A 204 4.47 -13.35 21.40
N GLY A 205 5.50 -14.08 21.83
CA GLY A 205 5.36 -15.23 22.73
C GLY A 205 4.68 -14.86 24.06
N LEU A 206 5.03 -13.72 24.67
CA LEU A 206 4.36 -13.22 25.86
C LEU A 206 2.90 -12.83 25.58
N LEU A 207 2.62 -12.26 24.41
CA LEU A 207 1.25 -11.92 24.00
C LEU A 207 0.40 -13.17 23.75
N TRP A 208 0.96 -14.22 23.13
CA TRP A 208 0.33 -15.54 23.01
C TRP A 208 -0.01 -16.13 24.37
N GLU A 209 0.89 -16.02 25.35
CA GLU A 209 0.62 -16.43 26.72
C GLU A 209 -0.60 -15.69 27.29
N ARG A 210 -0.65 -14.37 27.17
CA ARG A 210 -1.77 -13.57 27.70
C ARG A 210 -3.08 -13.83 26.98
N THR A 211 -3.09 -13.91 25.66
CA THR A 211 -4.31 -14.12 24.86
C THR A 211 -4.89 -15.52 25.12
N VAL A 212 -4.06 -16.56 25.15
CA VAL A 212 -4.49 -17.93 25.49
C VAL A 212 -5.02 -18.00 26.91
N HIS A 213 -4.32 -17.42 27.88
CA HIS A 213 -4.74 -17.42 29.28
C HIS A 213 -6.10 -16.72 29.47
N VAL A 214 -6.30 -15.55 28.85
CA VAL A 214 -7.57 -14.83 28.87
C VAL A 214 -8.67 -15.65 28.19
N ALA A 215 -8.38 -16.25 27.03
CA ALA A 215 -9.36 -17.04 26.29
C ALA A 215 -9.82 -18.31 27.04
N VAL A 216 -8.91 -19.01 27.71
CA VAL A 216 -9.23 -20.23 28.48
C VAL A 216 -9.91 -19.91 29.82
N LEU A 217 -9.36 -18.96 30.60
CA LEU A 217 -9.80 -18.75 31.98
C LEU A 217 -11.01 -17.84 32.13
N THR A 218 -11.49 -17.19 31.07
CA THR A 218 -12.67 -16.33 31.17
C THR A 218 -13.95 -17.19 31.28
N PRO A 219 -14.65 -17.19 32.43
CA PRO A 219 -15.72 -18.16 32.70
C PRO A 219 -17.06 -17.82 32.03
N ARG A 220 -17.27 -16.57 31.58
CA ARG A 220 -18.53 -16.10 30.98
C ARG A 220 -18.29 -15.24 29.76
N VAL A 221 -18.79 -15.70 28.62
CA VAL A 221 -18.80 -14.95 27.36
C VAL A 221 -20.11 -14.17 27.25
N ARG A 222 -20.03 -12.86 27.01
CA ARG A 222 -21.22 -12.03 26.75
C ARG A 222 -21.87 -12.45 25.43
N TRP A 223 -23.20 -12.47 25.39
CA TRP A 223 -23.96 -12.83 24.18
C TRP A 223 -23.63 -14.22 23.61
N ALA A 224 -23.45 -15.22 24.48
CA ALA A 224 -23.00 -16.57 24.10
C ALA A 224 -23.83 -17.31 23.02
N ARG A 225 -25.03 -16.82 22.67
CA ARG A 225 -25.87 -17.37 21.59
C ARG A 225 -25.70 -16.64 20.25
N VAL A 226 -25.14 -15.44 20.25
CA VAL A 226 -24.98 -14.61 19.04
C VAL A 226 -23.82 -15.15 18.20
N PRO A 227 -23.98 -15.33 16.87
CA PRO A 227 -22.91 -15.72 15.95
C PRO A 227 -21.98 -14.53 15.70
N ALA A 228 -21.30 -14.08 16.74
CA ALA A 228 -20.55 -12.82 16.72
C ALA A 228 -19.38 -12.85 15.72
N THR A 229 -18.73 -14.01 15.52
CA THR A 229 -17.63 -14.11 14.55
C THR A 229 -18.11 -14.04 13.10
N PRO A 230 -19.15 -14.80 12.66
CA PRO A 230 -19.76 -14.58 11.35
C PRO A 230 -20.19 -13.14 11.11
N ILE A 231 -20.80 -12.47 12.11
CA ILE A 231 -21.17 -11.05 12.00
C ILE A 231 -19.93 -10.17 11.81
N ALA A 232 -18.86 -10.40 12.58
CA ALA A 232 -17.60 -9.66 12.43
C ALA A 232 -16.96 -9.90 11.04
N VAL A 233 -17.04 -11.11 10.49
CA VAL A 233 -16.60 -11.42 9.12
C VAL A 233 -17.41 -10.66 8.08
N LEU A 234 -18.74 -10.61 8.21
CA LEU A 234 -19.59 -9.84 7.31
C LEU A 234 -19.30 -8.34 7.39
N LEU A 235 -19.09 -7.81 8.60
CA LEU A 235 -18.69 -6.42 8.81
C LEU A 235 -17.32 -6.14 8.21
N ALA A 236 -16.36 -7.06 8.36
CA ALA A 236 -15.04 -6.96 7.75
C ALA A 236 -15.15 -6.90 6.22
N LEU A 237 -15.99 -7.76 5.61
CA LEU A 237 -16.24 -7.78 4.16
C LEU A 237 -16.86 -6.48 3.64
N ALA A 238 -17.62 -5.77 4.48
CA ALA A 238 -18.21 -4.48 4.12
C ALA A 238 -17.22 -3.30 4.19
N VAL A 239 -16.05 -3.45 4.85
CA VAL A 239 -15.09 -2.34 5.06
C VAL A 239 -14.62 -1.69 3.75
N PRO A 240 -14.17 -2.42 2.71
CA PRO A 240 -13.71 -1.79 1.46
C PRO A 240 -14.82 -1.02 0.75
N LEU A 241 -16.06 -1.49 0.84
CA LEU A 241 -17.22 -0.83 0.25
C LEU A 241 -17.56 0.47 0.99
N ALA A 242 -17.27 0.54 2.29
CA ALA A 242 -17.52 1.71 3.12
C ALA A 242 -16.43 2.80 2.99
N ILE A 243 -15.21 2.45 2.58
CA ILE A 243 -14.08 3.40 2.56
C ILE A 243 -14.24 4.52 1.52
N PRO A 244 -14.57 4.26 0.24
CA PRO A 244 -14.74 5.33 -0.74
C PRO A 244 -15.71 6.44 -0.31
N PRO A 245 -16.94 6.15 0.16
CA PRO A 245 -17.84 7.22 0.63
C PRO A 245 -17.34 7.89 1.92
N LEU A 246 -16.65 7.17 2.82
CA LEU A 246 -16.05 7.79 4.01
C LEU A 246 -14.93 8.77 3.67
N VAL A 247 -14.11 8.47 2.65
CA VAL A 247 -13.06 9.37 2.16
C VAL A 247 -13.67 10.65 1.56
N GLN A 248 -14.83 10.56 0.90
CA GLN A 248 -15.55 11.72 0.38
C GLN A 248 -16.18 12.61 1.47
N ILE A 249 -16.44 12.05 2.67
CA ILE A 249 -17.00 12.80 3.82
C ILE A 249 -15.92 13.56 4.59
N VAL A 250 -14.66 13.08 4.57
CA VAL A 250 -13.54 13.88 5.07
C VAL A 250 -13.45 15.12 4.19
N PRO A 251 -13.44 16.35 4.76
CA PRO A 251 -13.31 17.56 3.96
C PRO A 251 -12.05 17.45 3.10
N THR A 252 -12.22 17.10 1.83
CA THR A 252 -11.17 17.28 0.85
C THR A 252 -10.96 18.78 0.82
N GLY A 253 -9.74 19.20 1.11
CA GLY A 253 -9.39 20.59 0.87
C GLY A 253 -9.47 20.89 -0.62
N VAL A 254 -8.97 22.05 -1.00
CA VAL A 254 -9.16 22.57 -2.35
C VAL A 254 -8.45 21.72 -3.39
N THR A 255 -9.13 21.40 -4.50
CA THR A 255 -8.54 20.69 -5.64
C THR A 255 -7.60 21.63 -6.42
N ILE A 256 -6.58 21.09 -7.09
CA ILE A 256 -5.64 21.94 -7.86
C ILE A 256 -6.35 22.73 -8.95
N GLU A 257 -7.37 22.11 -9.55
CA GLU A 257 -8.27 22.76 -10.49
C GLU A 257 -8.85 24.06 -9.91
N GLN A 258 -9.36 24.03 -8.68
CA GLN A 258 -9.89 25.21 -7.98
C GLN A 258 -8.80 26.24 -7.61
N VAL A 259 -7.53 25.83 -7.51
CA VAL A 259 -6.40 26.72 -7.21
C VAL A 259 -5.91 27.44 -8.46
N VAL A 260 -5.83 26.76 -9.61
CA VAL A 260 -5.15 27.30 -10.80
C VAL A 260 -6.13 27.73 -11.89
N LEU A 261 -7.26 27.05 -12.05
CA LEU A 261 -8.22 27.34 -13.13
C LEU A 261 -9.21 28.45 -12.78
N GLY A 262 -9.49 28.64 -11.48
CA GLY A 262 -10.53 29.56 -10.99
C GLY A 262 -10.12 31.03 -10.86
N GLN A 263 -8.87 31.38 -11.19
CA GLN A 263 -8.34 32.73 -11.02
C GLN A 263 -7.24 33.02 -12.04
N ARG A 264 -6.88 34.30 -12.22
CA ARG A 264 -5.76 34.69 -13.07
C ARG A 264 -4.43 34.39 -12.39
N LEU A 265 -3.45 33.93 -13.18
CA LEU A 265 -2.10 33.75 -12.70
C LEU A 265 -1.48 35.13 -12.39
N PRO A 266 -0.69 35.22 -11.31
CA PRO A 266 0.12 36.41 -11.02
C PRO A 266 1.08 36.76 -12.17
N ALA A 267 1.35 38.06 -12.34
CA ALA A 267 2.09 38.59 -13.50
C ALA A 267 3.57 38.13 -13.56
N ASP A 268 4.13 37.72 -12.43
CA ASP A 268 5.47 37.15 -12.27
C ASP A 268 5.56 35.68 -12.73
N VAL A 269 4.44 34.97 -12.83
CA VAL A 269 4.41 33.62 -13.42
C VAL A 269 4.56 33.75 -14.93
N ARG A 270 5.74 33.35 -15.45
CA ARG A 270 6.10 33.48 -16.88
C ARG A 270 5.60 32.35 -17.78
N HIS A 271 5.10 31.26 -17.20
CA HIS A 271 4.70 30.06 -17.93
C HIS A 271 3.25 30.15 -18.42
N ALA A 272 2.96 29.45 -19.52
CA ALA A 272 1.63 28.89 -19.74
C ALA A 272 1.50 27.59 -18.94
N VAL A 273 0.32 27.24 -18.45
CA VAL A 273 0.13 26.13 -17.50
C VAL A 273 -0.86 25.12 -18.06
N ILE A 274 -0.50 23.83 -18.02
CA ILE A 274 -1.44 22.72 -18.25
C ILE A 274 -1.69 22.00 -16.94
N VAL A 275 -2.97 21.89 -16.56
CA VAL A 275 -3.41 21.14 -15.37
C VAL A 275 -3.91 19.76 -15.79
N LEU A 276 -3.31 18.70 -15.23
CA LEU A 276 -3.65 17.31 -15.46
C LEU A 276 -4.30 16.75 -14.20
N ALA A 277 -5.61 16.48 -14.29
CA ALA A 277 -6.39 15.91 -13.21
C ALA A 277 -6.03 14.44 -12.92
N GLY A 278 -6.54 13.93 -11.80
CA GLY A 278 -6.29 12.55 -11.36
C GLY A 278 -7.24 11.51 -11.96
N HIS A 279 -7.02 10.25 -11.57
CA HIS A 279 -7.86 9.13 -11.96
C HIS A 279 -9.33 9.33 -11.56
N SER A 280 -10.25 8.92 -12.44
CA SER A 280 -11.70 9.07 -12.27
C SER A 280 -12.19 10.54 -12.16
N SER A 281 -11.39 11.51 -12.59
CA SER A 281 -11.83 12.91 -12.69
C SER A 281 -12.78 13.13 -13.87
N ALA A 282 -13.44 14.29 -13.90
CA ALA A 282 -14.27 14.71 -15.01
C ALA A 282 -14.03 16.18 -15.33
N TYR A 283 -14.21 16.55 -16.58
CA TYR A 283 -14.11 17.93 -17.05
C TYR A 283 -15.28 18.24 -17.97
N ASP A 284 -16.00 19.30 -17.67
CA ASP A 284 -17.25 19.70 -18.33
C ASP A 284 -17.05 20.58 -19.56
N GLY A 285 -15.81 20.99 -19.87
CA GLY A 285 -15.51 21.90 -20.98
C GLY A 285 -15.41 23.37 -20.58
N THR A 286 -15.57 23.70 -19.29
CA THR A 286 -15.50 25.08 -18.80
C THR A 286 -14.10 25.66 -18.97
N PRO A 287 -13.91 26.76 -19.72
CA PRO A 287 -12.60 27.34 -19.94
C PRO A 287 -12.02 27.96 -18.66
N PRO A 288 -10.69 27.89 -18.44
CA PRO A 288 -10.04 28.55 -17.31
C PRO A 288 -10.20 30.08 -17.37
N VAL A 289 -10.13 30.74 -16.20
CA VAL A 289 -10.23 32.20 -16.09
C VAL A 289 -9.03 32.90 -16.74
N ASP A 290 -7.85 32.29 -16.70
CA ASP A 290 -6.63 32.80 -17.34
C ASP A 290 -6.43 32.15 -18.73
N PRO A 291 -6.27 32.94 -19.81
CA PRO A 291 -6.02 32.41 -21.15
C PRO A 291 -4.68 31.68 -21.31
N ASN A 292 -3.75 31.81 -20.36
CA ASN A 292 -2.48 31.09 -20.32
C ASN A 292 -2.58 29.74 -19.62
N VAL A 293 -3.74 29.43 -19.02
CA VAL A 293 -3.99 28.16 -18.33
C VAL A 293 -4.89 27.30 -19.20
N GLU A 294 -4.62 25.99 -19.21
CA GLU A 294 -5.38 25.01 -19.97
C GLU A 294 -5.63 23.75 -19.13
N HIS A 295 -6.82 23.19 -19.24
CA HIS A 295 -7.11 21.87 -18.70
C HIS A 295 -6.64 20.81 -19.69
N PHE A 296 -5.87 19.83 -19.24
CA PHE A 296 -5.53 18.67 -20.07
C PHE A 296 -6.79 17.82 -20.33
N SER A 297 -7.07 17.53 -21.59
CA SER A 297 -8.17 16.61 -21.93
C SER A 297 -7.66 15.20 -22.24
N TYR A 298 -8.17 14.22 -21.52
CA TYR A 298 -7.97 12.79 -21.79
C TYR A 298 -8.62 12.29 -23.09
N ARG A 299 -9.52 13.10 -23.67
CA ARG A 299 -10.12 12.89 -24.99
C ARG A 299 -9.43 13.66 -26.11
N GLY A 300 -8.47 14.52 -25.77
CA GLY A 300 -7.73 15.34 -26.72
C GLY A 300 -8.42 16.66 -27.04
N LEU A 301 -8.11 17.21 -28.21
CA LEU A 301 -8.55 18.54 -28.63
C LEU A 301 -9.66 18.45 -29.69
N ALA A 302 -10.59 19.41 -29.65
CA ALA A 302 -11.56 19.65 -30.71
C ALA A 302 -10.90 20.26 -31.96
N GLY A 303 -11.65 20.36 -33.07
CA GLY A 303 -11.15 20.94 -34.32
C GLY A 303 -10.73 22.41 -34.23
N ASP A 304 -11.28 23.16 -33.27
CA ASP A 304 -10.86 24.52 -32.92
C ASP A 304 -9.66 24.57 -31.94
N GLY A 305 -9.11 23.40 -31.64
CA GLY A 305 -8.00 23.17 -30.72
C GLY A 305 -8.39 23.19 -29.25
N ARG A 306 -9.66 23.44 -28.85
CA ARG A 306 -10.03 23.48 -27.43
C ARG A 306 -10.00 22.08 -26.79
N PRO A 307 -9.58 21.94 -25.52
CA PRO A 307 -9.66 20.66 -24.82
C PRO A 307 -11.11 20.16 -24.77
N LEU A 308 -11.33 18.89 -25.15
CA LEU A 308 -12.65 18.27 -25.12
C LEU A 308 -13.08 17.96 -23.68
N PRO A 309 -14.37 18.10 -23.34
CA PRO A 309 -14.89 17.58 -22.07
C PRO A 309 -14.73 16.06 -22.01
N TYR A 310 -14.42 15.54 -20.83
CA TYR A 310 -14.18 14.11 -20.59
C TYR A 310 -14.87 13.65 -19.29
N GLN A 311 -15.11 12.35 -19.21
CA GLN A 311 -15.77 11.67 -18.09
C GLN A 311 -14.77 10.77 -17.34
N PRO A 312 -15.10 10.28 -16.13
CA PRO A 312 -14.20 9.42 -15.35
C PRO A 312 -13.66 8.21 -16.13
N GLY A 313 -14.47 7.61 -17.00
CA GLY A 313 -14.04 6.48 -17.83
C GLY A 313 -12.96 6.83 -18.86
N ASP A 314 -12.73 8.09 -19.18
CA ASP A 314 -11.67 8.50 -20.12
C ASP A 314 -10.27 8.50 -19.48
N THR A 315 -10.18 8.50 -18.15
CA THR A 315 -8.89 8.48 -17.42
C THR A 315 -8.28 7.09 -17.32
N VAL A 316 -8.98 6.02 -17.70
CA VAL A 316 -8.43 4.64 -17.63
C VAL A 316 -7.36 4.37 -18.70
N ARG A 317 -7.02 5.37 -19.50
CA ARG A 317 -6.07 5.32 -20.62
C ARG A 317 -4.65 4.96 -20.16
N SER A 318 -3.89 4.31 -21.04
CA SER A 318 -2.46 4.05 -20.77
C SER A 318 -1.66 5.34 -20.69
N LEU A 319 -0.67 5.38 -19.80
CA LEU A 319 0.18 6.56 -19.62
C LEU A 319 0.97 6.92 -20.89
N GLU A 320 1.32 5.93 -21.71
CA GLU A 320 1.99 6.12 -23.00
C GLU A 320 1.11 6.85 -24.02
N SER A 321 -0.16 6.44 -24.14
CA SER A 321 -1.08 7.09 -25.08
C SER A 321 -1.56 8.44 -24.56
N GLY A 322 -1.68 8.60 -23.24
CA GLY A 322 -1.87 9.90 -22.60
C GLY A 322 -0.70 10.85 -22.88
N ALA A 323 0.55 10.37 -22.85
CA ALA A 323 1.72 11.20 -23.08
C ALA A 323 1.75 11.77 -24.51
N ALA A 324 1.29 11.00 -25.50
CA ALA A 324 1.14 11.47 -26.88
C ALA A 324 0.05 12.57 -27.00
N LEU A 325 -1.05 12.45 -26.27
CA LEU A 325 -2.07 13.50 -26.20
C LEU A 325 -1.54 14.76 -25.51
N LEU A 326 -0.74 14.60 -24.46
CA LEU A 326 -0.14 15.72 -23.73
C LEU A 326 0.84 16.49 -24.61
N GLU A 327 1.67 15.81 -25.40
CA GLU A 327 2.56 16.43 -26.38
C GLU A 327 1.81 17.39 -27.31
N THR A 328 0.69 16.93 -27.89
CA THR A 328 -0.12 17.73 -28.80
C THR A 328 -0.69 18.99 -28.11
N GLN A 329 -1.09 18.86 -26.85
CA GLN A 329 -1.66 19.96 -26.07
C GLN A 329 -0.58 20.96 -25.64
N VAL A 330 0.61 20.47 -25.27
CA VAL A 330 1.80 21.30 -24.99
C VAL A 330 2.17 22.12 -26.23
N ASP A 331 2.31 21.50 -27.39
CA ASP A 331 2.67 22.18 -28.64
C ASP A 331 1.67 23.27 -29.01
N ARG A 332 0.39 22.99 -28.82
CA ARG A 332 -0.69 23.92 -29.12
C ARG A 332 -0.67 25.10 -28.15
N LEU A 333 -0.54 24.86 -26.86
CA LEU A 333 -0.50 25.92 -25.86
C LEU A 333 0.75 26.79 -26.02
N HIS A 334 1.91 26.17 -26.24
CA HIS A 334 3.16 26.87 -26.49
C HIS A 334 3.07 27.76 -27.74
N ARG A 335 2.58 27.22 -28.87
CA ARG A 335 2.40 28.03 -30.10
C ARG A 335 1.41 29.17 -29.93
N ARG A 336 0.32 28.97 -29.18
CA ARG A 336 -0.69 30.00 -28.94
C ARG A 336 -0.14 31.15 -28.09
N THR A 337 0.64 30.84 -27.07
CA THR A 337 1.05 31.81 -26.05
C THR A 337 2.46 32.36 -26.26
N GLY A 338 3.33 31.63 -26.96
CA GLY A 338 4.76 31.92 -27.08
C GLY A 338 5.54 31.72 -25.76
N ARG A 339 4.93 31.12 -24.74
CA ARG A 339 5.49 31.00 -23.38
C ARG A 339 6.01 29.59 -23.12
N PRO A 340 7.05 29.42 -22.29
CA PRO A 340 7.39 28.09 -21.77
C PRO A 340 6.18 27.51 -21.01
N VAL A 341 6.08 26.19 -20.98
CA VAL A 341 4.93 25.47 -20.44
C VAL A 341 5.33 24.81 -19.11
N ALA A 342 4.52 25.06 -18.08
CA ALA A 342 4.57 24.35 -16.82
C ALA A 342 3.45 23.30 -16.77
N LEU A 343 3.81 22.08 -16.37
CA LEU A 343 2.86 21.00 -16.16
C LEU A 343 2.52 20.91 -14.67
N ILE A 344 1.24 20.79 -14.35
CA ILE A 344 0.77 20.54 -12.99
C ILE A 344 -0.09 19.30 -13.01
N GLY A 345 0.39 18.20 -12.43
CA GLY A 345 -0.33 16.93 -12.41
C GLY A 345 -0.78 16.53 -11.01
N GLU A 346 -1.98 15.98 -10.89
CA GLU A 346 -2.52 15.39 -9.67
C GLU A 346 -2.65 13.87 -9.81
N SER A 347 -2.20 13.08 -8.82
CA SER A 347 -2.40 11.62 -8.81
C SER A 347 -1.94 10.98 -10.13
N GLU A 348 -2.83 10.37 -10.91
CA GLU A 348 -2.59 9.89 -12.27
C GLU A 348 -1.97 10.96 -13.20
N GLY A 349 -2.47 12.19 -13.19
CA GLY A 349 -1.96 13.29 -14.00
C GLY A 349 -0.48 13.61 -13.71
N ALA A 350 -0.03 13.40 -12.46
CA ALA A 350 1.38 13.52 -12.10
C ALA A 350 2.22 12.39 -12.72
N MET A 351 1.70 11.16 -12.71
CA MET A 351 2.32 10.00 -13.35
C MET A 351 2.43 10.21 -14.86
N LEU A 352 1.34 10.70 -15.48
CA LEU A 352 1.27 11.01 -16.90
C LEU A 352 2.29 12.09 -17.31
N ALA A 353 2.33 13.22 -16.61
CA ALA A 353 3.28 14.28 -16.90
C ALA A 353 4.74 13.80 -16.75
N ARG A 354 5.03 13.00 -15.72
CA ARG A 354 6.37 12.44 -15.51
C ARG A 354 6.76 11.43 -16.58
N THR A 355 5.82 10.62 -17.06
CA THR A 355 6.01 9.66 -18.16
C THR A 355 6.21 10.38 -19.49
N TYR A 356 5.45 11.44 -19.76
CA TYR A 356 5.66 12.30 -20.91
C TYR A 356 7.08 12.87 -20.95
N LEU A 357 7.57 13.45 -19.84
CA LEU A 357 8.93 13.99 -19.80
C LEU A 357 10.03 12.92 -19.93
N ALA A 358 9.74 11.67 -19.56
CA ALA A 358 10.68 10.57 -19.73
C ALA A 358 10.77 10.07 -21.18
N GLN A 359 9.62 9.99 -21.86
CA GLN A 359 9.49 9.37 -23.18
C GLN A 359 9.54 10.36 -24.33
N ARG A 360 9.10 11.59 -24.08
CA ARG A 360 8.89 12.67 -25.06
C ARG A 360 9.38 14.01 -24.50
N PRO A 361 10.69 14.15 -24.21
CA PRO A 361 11.24 15.40 -23.70
C PRO A 361 10.97 16.52 -24.71
N HIS A 362 10.46 17.66 -24.21
CA HIS A 362 10.02 18.75 -25.06
C HIS A 362 10.63 20.07 -24.62
N ALA A 363 11.26 20.79 -25.56
CA ALA A 363 12.05 21.99 -25.25
C ALA A 363 11.22 23.14 -24.65
N ALA A 364 9.91 23.17 -24.91
CA ALA A 364 9.02 24.17 -24.31
C ALA A 364 8.62 23.86 -22.86
N VAL A 365 8.85 22.65 -22.35
CA VAL A 365 8.45 22.27 -20.99
C VAL A 365 9.67 22.29 -20.07
N ASP A 366 9.69 23.23 -19.15
CA ASP A 366 10.81 23.46 -18.22
C ASP A 366 10.40 23.37 -16.75
N THR A 367 9.12 23.13 -16.46
CA THR A 367 8.59 23.10 -15.10
C THR A 367 7.55 21.99 -14.94
N LEU A 368 7.68 21.20 -13.87
CA LEU A 368 6.70 20.18 -13.47
C LEU A 368 6.40 20.28 -11.97
N VAL A 369 5.12 20.38 -11.64
CA VAL A 369 4.62 20.26 -10.27
C VAL A 369 3.75 19.01 -10.16
N MET A 370 4.10 18.14 -9.23
CA MET A 370 3.37 16.90 -8.97
C MET A 370 2.63 17.00 -7.64
N PHE A 371 1.34 16.71 -7.64
CA PHE A 371 0.51 16.68 -6.46
C PHE A 371 0.08 15.26 -6.17
N SER A 372 0.40 14.78 -4.96
CA SER A 372 0.13 13.41 -4.53
C SER A 372 0.51 12.37 -5.60
N PRO A 373 1.74 12.41 -6.18
CA PRO A 373 2.16 11.38 -7.12
C PRO A 373 2.15 10.00 -6.44
N LEU A 374 1.91 8.94 -7.22
CA LEU A 374 1.90 7.56 -6.76
C LEU A 374 3.34 7.06 -6.58
N ILE A 375 4.00 7.54 -5.53
CA ILE A 375 5.40 7.20 -5.26
C ILE A 375 5.55 5.70 -5.03
N ASN A 376 6.55 5.10 -5.68
CA ASN A 376 6.85 3.67 -5.55
C ASN A 376 5.67 2.75 -5.95
N ALA A 377 4.86 3.18 -6.93
CA ALA A 377 3.87 2.32 -7.59
C ALA A 377 4.53 1.15 -8.34
N GLY A 378 3.76 0.09 -8.65
CA GLY A 378 4.24 -1.08 -9.39
C GLY A 378 5.12 -2.03 -8.58
N ARG A 379 4.97 -2.08 -7.24
CA ARG A 379 5.78 -2.98 -6.41
C ARG A 379 5.40 -4.44 -6.54
N ALA A 380 4.17 -4.75 -6.93
CA ALA A 380 3.74 -6.09 -7.25
C ALA A 380 3.54 -6.24 -8.76
N TYR A 381 3.48 -7.49 -9.22
CA TYR A 381 3.15 -7.80 -10.60
C TYR A 381 2.07 -8.89 -10.65
N TYR A 382 1.34 -8.90 -11.76
CA TYR A 382 0.58 -10.05 -12.21
C TYR A 382 0.52 -10.00 -13.74
N PRO A 383 0.64 -11.15 -14.42
CA PRO A 383 0.61 -11.17 -15.87
C PRO A 383 -0.80 -10.85 -16.40
N PRO A 384 -0.91 -10.33 -17.64
CA PRO A 384 -2.20 -10.06 -18.27
C PRO A 384 -3.02 -11.36 -18.46
N PRO A 385 -4.34 -11.25 -18.67
CA PRO A 385 -5.21 -12.40 -18.88
C PRO A 385 -4.69 -13.32 -20.00
N GLY A 386 -4.82 -14.64 -19.82
CA GLY A 386 -4.40 -15.63 -20.82
C GLY A 386 -2.92 -16.03 -20.77
N THR A 387 -2.10 -15.39 -19.95
CA THR A 387 -0.70 -15.81 -19.75
C THR A 387 -0.63 -17.02 -18.80
N PRO A 388 0.05 -18.13 -19.16
CA PRO A 388 0.05 -19.36 -18.35
C PRO A 388 1.03 -19.32 -17.16
N HIS A 389 2.03 -18.42 -17.19
CA HIS A 389 3.09 -18.31 -16.20
C HIS A 389 3.47 -16.84 -15.97
N GLY A 390 4.02 -16.53 -14.80
CA GLY A 390 4.53 -15.21 -14.43
C GLY A 390 4.25 -14.89 -12.98
N TRP A 391 5.12 -14.06 -12.37
CA TRP A 391 4.98 -13.66 -10.98
C TRP A 391 3.61 -13.06 -10.68
N GLY A 392 2.94 -13.56 -9.63
CA GLY A 392 1.61 -13.10 -9.22
C GLY A 392 0.46 -13.63 -10.08
N LEU A 393 0.64 -14.72 -10.84
CA LEU A 393 -0.40 -15.28 -11.71
C LEU A 393 -1.76 -15.48 -11.02
N VAL A 394 -1.78 -16.19 -9.90
CA VAL A 394 -3.00 -16.46 -9.13
C VAL A 394 -3.56 -15.19 -8.51
N THR A 395 -2.69 -14.28 -8.07
CA THR A 395 -3.10 -12.94 -7.58
C THR A 395 -3.86 -12.18 -8.65
N GLY A 396 -3.37 -12.14 -9.89
CA GLY A 396 -4.08 -11.49 -11.00
C GLY A 396 -5.46 -12.09 -11.25
N TRP A 397 -5.58 -13.42 -11.22
CA TRP A 397 -6.88 -14.10 -11.33
C TRP A 397 -7.83 -13.74 -10.18
N GLN A 398 -7.35 -13.74 -8.94
CA GLN A 398 -8.19 -13.41 -7.78
C GLN A 398 -8.57 -11.93 -7.75
N LEU A 399 -7.67 -11.02 -8.16
CA LEU A 399 -8.00 -9.59 -8.30
C LEU A 399 -9.10 -9.40 -9.35
N ARG A 400 -8.99 -10.05 -10.51
CA ARG A 400 -10.04 -9.99 -11.54
C ARG A 400 -11.39 -10.49 -11.03
N ALA A 401 -11.39 -11.60 -10.29
CA ALA A 401 -12.61 -12.12 -9.68
C ALA A 401 -13.19 -11.14 -8.64
N LEU A 402 -12.34 -10.58 -7.78
CA LEU A 402 -12.75 -9.62 -6.76
C LEU A 402 -13.38 -8.36 -7.38
N PHE A 403 -12.71 -7.75 -8.35
CA PHE A 403 -13.21 -6.55 -9.04
C PHE A 403 -14.44 -6.85 -9.92
N GLY A 404 -14.48 -8.01 -10.57
CA GLY A 404 -15.65 -8.45 -11.32
C GLY A 404 -16.91 -8.60 -10.45
N VAL A 405 -16.77 -9.01 -9.19
CA VAL A 405 -17.90 -9.02 -8.23
C VAL A 405 -18.34 -7.59 -7.90
N VAL A 406 -17.41 -6.65 -7.70
CA VAL A 406 -17.74 -5.24 -7.42
C VAL A 406 -18.46 -4.59 -8.61
N ASP A 407 -18.02 -4.86 -9.84
CA ASP A 407 -18.63 -4.32 -11.06
C ASP A 407 -20.09 -4.76 -11.23
N VAL A 408 -20.44 -6.00 -10.87
CA VAL A 408 -21.82 -6.51 -10.91
C VAL A 408 -22.79 -5.69 -10.03
N PHE A 409 -22.29 -5.04 -8.97
CA PHE A 409 -23.10 -4.22 -8.07
C PHE A 409 -23.05 -2.71 -8.38
N GLY A 410 -22.67 -2.34 -9.61
CA GLY A 410 -22.69 -0.94 -10.09
C GLY A 410 -21.32 -0.27 -10.15
N GLY A 411 -20.25 -1.05 -10.34
CA GLY A 411 -18.90 -0.53 -10.56
C GLY A 411 -18.72 0.12 -11.94
N THR A 412 -17.69 0.96 -12.06
CA THR A 412 -17.40 1.83 -13.20
C THR A 412 -16.68 1.13 -14.37
N GLY A 413 -16.56 -0.20 -14.35
CA GLY A 413 -15.81 -0.95 -15.37
C GLY A 413 -14.30 -0.77 -15.28
N THR A 414 -13.81 -0.40 -14.08
CA THR A 414 -12.40 -0.17 -13.74
C THR A 414 -11.87 -1.41 -13.03
N GLY A 415 -10.87 -2.06 -13.61
CA GLY A 415 -10.37 -3.35 -13.14
C GLY A 415 -8.86 -3.40 -12.98
N PRO A 416 -8.30 -4.49 -12.45
CA PRO A 416 -6.85 -4.64 -12.24
C PRO A 416 -6.04 -4.59 -13.56
N ASP A 417 -6.68 -4.81 -14.71
CA ASP A 417 -6.01 -4.77 -16.02
C ASP A 417 -6.37 -3.52 -16.84
N GLU A 418 -6.94 -2.47 -16.23
CA GLU A 418 -7.18 -1.24 -16.97
C GLU A 418 -5.85 -0.66 -17.50
N PRO A 419 -5.86 0.01 -18.67
CA PRO A 419 -4.63 0.45 -19.33
C PRO A 419 -3.72 1.32 -18.45
N PHE A 420 -4.27 2.18 -17.60
CA PHE A 420 -3.50 2.95 -16.61
C PHE A 420 -2.71 2.05 -15.64
N ILE A 421 -3.38 1.08 -15.02
CA ILE A 421 -2.77 0.14 -14.07
C ILE A 421 -1.73 -0.74 -14.78
N ARG A 422 -2.01 -1.19 -16.00
CA ARG A 422 -1.03 -1.92 -16.82
C ARG A 422 0.21 -1.09 -17.08
N SER A 423 0.08 0.21 -17.39
CA SER A 423 1.25 1.08 -17.54
C SER A 423 2.12 1.08 -16.27
N LEU A 424 1.52 1.12 -15.06
CA LEU A 424 2.27 1.05 -13.80
C LEU A 424 2.98 -0.28 -13.61
N LEU A 425 2.31 -1.40 -13.88
CA LEU A 425 2.85 -2.76 -13.74
C LEU A 425 3.97 -3.04 -14.73
N ASP A 426 3.76 -2.71 -16.00
CA ASP A 426 4.68 -3.03 -17.10
C ASP A 426 5.92 -2.12 -17.10
N ASN A 427 5.78 -0.91 -16.57
CA ASN A 427 6.88 0.04 -16.42
C ASN A 427 7.34 0.21 -14.96
N ALA A 428 7.03 -0.72 -14.08
CA ALA A 428 7.31 -0.63 -12.64
C ALA A 428 8.75 -0.18 -12.28
N PRO A 429 9.83 -0.64 -12.95
CA PRO A 429 11.18 -0.14 -12.66
C PRO A 429 11.31 1.39 -12.72
N PHE A 430 10.68 2.02 -13.72
CA PHE A 430 10.66 3.47 -13.87
C PHE A 430 9.92 4.15 -12.72
N TYR A 431 8.73 3.67 -12.35
CA TYR A 431 7.94 4.31 -11.29
C TYR A 431 8.52 4.12 -9.89
N ARG A 432 9.26 3.03 -9.67
CA ARG A 432 9.94 2.74 -8.40
C ARG A 432 11.22 3.54 -8.24
N ASN A 433 12.06 3.63 -9.29
CA ASN A 433 13.39 4.24 -9.18
C ASN A 433 13.47 5.66 -9.75
N GLN A 434 12.73 5.99 -10.81
CA GLN A 434 12.94 7.22 -11.59
C GLN A 434 11.84 8.29 -11.45
N LEU A 435 10.66 7.94 -10.95
CA LEU A 435 9.52 8.87 -10.84
C LEU A 435 9.92 10.18 -10.15
N MET A 436 10.60 10.08 -9.00
CA MET A 436 10.97 11.20 -8.14
C MET A 436 12.38 11.74 -8.42
N CYS A 437 12.91 11.52 -9.63
CA CYS A 437 14.24 11.97 -10.03
C CYS A 437 14.20 13.23 -10.90
N PRO A 438 15.23 14.09 -10.81
CA PRO A 438 15.34 15.25 -11.66
C PRO A 438 15.33 14.86 -13.15
N VAL A 439 14.63 15.66 -13.96
CA VAL A 439 14.68 15.60 -15.41
C VAL A 439 15.57 16.76 -15.90
N PRO A 440 16.59 16.52 -16.73
CA PRO A 440 17.45 17.59 -17.24
C PRO A 440 16.64 18.71 -17.91
N GLY A 441 16.94 19.96 -17.56
CA GLY A 441 16.24 21.13 -18.10
C GLY A 441 14.84 21.39 -17.52
N VAL A 442 14.34 20.51 -16.63
CA VAL A 442 13.02 20.67 -16.00
C VAL A 442 13.16 20.89 -14.50
N ARG A 443 12.59 21.98 -14.00
CA ARG A 443 12.48 22.27 -12.59
C ARG A 443 11.26 21.56 -12.01
N MET A 444 11.51 20.69 -11.04
CA MET A 444 10.49 19.80 -10.49
C MET A 444 10.21 20.07 -9.02
N MET A 445 8.95 19.90 -8.62
CA MET A 445 8.53 19.87 -7.21
C MET A 445 7.40 18.86 -7.01
N ALA A 446 7.38 18.19 -5.86
CA ALA A 446 6.24 17.35 -5.46
C ALA A 446 5.60 17.82 -4.15
N PHE A 447 4.28 17.95 -4.15
CA PHE A 447 3.44 18.13 -2.96
C PHE A 447 2.97 16.77 -2.46
N LEU A 448 3.36 16.42 -1.23
CA LEU A 448 3.10 15.10 -0.65
C LEU A 448 2.17 15.22 0.56
N PRO A 449 0.98 14.62 0.53
CA PRO A 449 0.13 14.56 1.72
C PRO A 449 0.77 13.66 2.78
N THR A 450 0.41 13.88 4.05
CA THR A 450 0.89 13.07 5.17
C THR A 450 0.59 11.57 4.99
N THR A 451 -0.55 11.21 4.40
CA THR A 451 -0.87 9.79 4.17
C THR A 451 0.05 9.11 3.18
N THR A 452 0.69 9.84 2.25
CA THR A 452 1.67 9.25 1.33
C THR A 452 2.89 8.69 2.08
N ALA A 453 3.17 9.15 3.30
CA ALA A 453 4.23 8.58 4.12
C ALA A 453 4.01 7.09 4.40
N THR A 454 2.76 6.61 4.52
CA THR A 454 2.50 5.18 4.81
C THR A 454 2.73 4.26 3.61
N GLU A 455 2.82 4.83 2.39
CA GLU A 455 3.06 4.09 1.14
C GLU A 455 4.47 4.27 0.60
N ALA A 456 5.10 5.40 0.95
CA ALA A 456 6.49 5.66 0.62
C ALA A 456 7.38 4.55 1.18
N PRO A 457 8.37 4.06 0.41
CA PRO A 457 9.40 3.22 1.01
C PRO A 457 10.11 4.08 2.06
N PRO A 458 10.40 3.54 3.24
CA PRO A 458 11.24 4.29 4.15
C PRO A 458 12.66 4.35 3.53
N GLY A 459 13.33 5.49 3.70
CA GLY A 459 14.64 5.77 3.10
C GLY A 459 14.62 6.98 2.18
N ASP A 460 15.59 7.05 1.26
CA ASP A 460 15.65 8.12 0.27
C ASP A 460 14.67 7.83 -0.87
N TYR A 461 13.56 8.57 -0.88
CA TYR A 461 12.45 8.37 -1.81
C TYR A 461 12.31 9.49 -2.85
N THR A 462 13.19 10.50 -2.84
CA THR A 462 13.13 11.64 -3.77
C THR A 462 14.50 12.25 -4.06
N GLY A 463 14.76 12.56 -5.34
CA GLY A 463 15.87 13.40 -5.79
C GLY A 463 15.43 14.84 -6.14
N ILE A 464 14.14 15.15 -6.04
CA ILE A 464 13.57 16.48 -6.30
C ILE A 464 13.09 17.15 -5.00
N PRO A 465 12.95 18.49 -4.98
CA PRO A 465 12.30 19.21 -3.87
C PRO A 465 10.89 18.69 -3.59
N VAL A 466 10.58 18.53 -2.30
CA VAL A 466 9.24 18.13 -1.84
C VAL A 466 8.67 19.15 -0.87
N PHE A 467 7.35 19.31 -0.90
CA PHE A 467 6.56 20.06 0.06
C PHE A 467 5.55 19.13 0.72
N GLN A 468 5.84 18.71 1.94
CA GLN A 468 5.00 17.78 2.70
C GLN A 468 3.94 18.56 3.50
N THR A 469 2.67 18.20 3.35
CA THR A 469 1.53 18.92 3.95
C THR A 469 0.56 17.96 4.63
N PRO A 470 -0.15 18.36 5.72
CA PRO A 470 -1.26 17.57 6.22
C PRO A 470 -2.29 17.36 5.11
N GLY A 471 -2.78 16.13 4.94
CA GLY A 471 -3.75 15.81 3.92
C GLY A 471 -3.85 14.31 3.65
N VAL A 472 -4.81 13.97 2.81
CA VAL A 472 -5.04 12.63 2.26
C VAL A 472 -4.73 12.64 0.76
N HIS A 473 -4.62 11.47 0.15
CA HIS A 473 -4.48 11.37 -1.31
C HIS A 473 -5.67 12.05 -2.01
N GLY A 474 -5.40 12.95 -2.97
CA GLY A 474 -6.43 13.72 -3.68
C GLY A 474 -7.08 14.85 -2.87
N GLY A 475 -6.58 15.15 -1.66
CA GLY A 475 -7.11 16.21 -0.80
C GLY A 475 -6.05 16.84 0.09
N LEU A 476 -5.60 18.05 -0.27
CA LEU A 476 -4.62 18.79 0.53
C LEU A 476 -5.30 19.76 1.50
N LEU A 477 -4.92 19.72 2.78
CA LEU A 477 -5.45 20.66 3.77
C LEU A 477 -4.72 22.01 3.65
N GLY A 478 -5.49 23.10 3.53
CA GLY A 478 -4.99 24.49 3.55
C GLY A 478 -4.80 25.14 2.18
N ARG A 479 -5.89 25.63 1.56
CA ARG A 479 -5.92 26.27 0.23
C ARG A 479 -4.84 27.31 0.01
N SER A 480 -4.80 28.32 0.89
CA SER A 480 -3.92 29.49 0.72
C SER A 480 -2.46 29.08 0.76
N LEU A 481 -2.06 28.25 1.73
CA LEU A 481 -0.68 27.81 1.85
C LEU A 481 -0.21 27.01 0.62
N VAL A 482 -1.02 26.06 0.13
CA VAL A 482 -0.65 25.25 -1.04
C VAL A 482 -0.61 26.12 -2.30
N GLN A 483 -1.58 27.01 -2.46
CA GLN A 483 -1.65 27.96 -3.56
C GLN A 483 -0.45 28.90 -3.58
N ASP A 484 -0.14 29.56 -2.47
CA ASP A 484 0.95 30.52 -2.37
C ASP A 484 2.29 29.86 -2.72
N ARG A 485 2.52 28.63 -2.24
CA ARG A 485 3.74 27.87 -2.50
C ARG A 485 3.82 27.39 -3.95
N LEU A 486 2.69 26.97 -4.54
CA LEU A 486 2.63 26.65 -5.95
C LEU A 486 2.98 27.87 -6.80
N ILE A 487 2.37 29.02 -6.53
CA ILE A 487 2.62 30.27 -7.26
C ILE A 487 4.08 30.70 -7.12
N HIS A 488 4.64 30.71 -5.90
CA HIS A 488 6.04 31.01 -5.66
C HIS A 488 6.96 30.11 -6.48
N PHE A 489 6.68 28.80 -6.48
CA PHE A 489 7.44 27.87 -7.28
C PHE A 489 7.28 28.20 -8.77
N LEU A 490 6.08 28.45 -9.29
CA LEU A 490 5.89 28.83 -10.70
C LEU A 490 6.60 30.15 -11.08
N ALA A 491 6.76 31.07 -10.13
CA ALA A 491 7.51 32.32 -10.27
C ALA A 491 9.04 32.14 -10.18
N GLY A 492 9.52 30.92 -9.94
CA GLY A 492 10.95 30.59 -9.92
C GLY A 492 11.59 30.59 -8.53
N VAL A 493 10.79 30.76 -7.47
CA VAL A 493 11.29 30.69 -6.09
C VAL A 493 11.53 29.22 -5.71
N PRO A 494 12.74 28.86 -5.24
CA PRO A 494 12.99 27.53 -4.68
C PRO A 494 12.12 27.30 -3.44
N GLU A 495 11.38 26.20 -3.44
CA GLU A 495 10.51 25.83 -2.33
C GLU A 495 10.85 24.39 -1.91
N SER A 496 10.89 24.11 -0.61
CA SER A 496 10.92 22.75 -0.08
C SER A 496 10.56 22.77 1.40
N ARG A 497 9.75 21.81 1.83
CA ARG A 497 9.42 21.60 3.23
C ARG A 497 9.30 20.11 3.50
N LYS A 498 10.26 19.59 4.27
CA LYS A 498 10.17 18.26 4.87
C LYS A 498 9.67 18.39 6.30
N ARG A 499 8.72 17.54 6.68
CA ARG A 499 8.14 17.42 8.02
C ARG A 499 8.90 16.34 8.79
N GLN A 500 9.09 16.56 10.08
CA GLN A 500 9.94 15.71 10.92
C GLN A 500 9.31 14.34 11.21
N GLU A 501 7.99 14.30 11.25
CA GLU A 501 7.18 13.10 11.48
C GLU A 501 7.06 12.20 10.25
N TYR A 502 7.40 12.69 9.05
CA TYR A 502 7.22 11.93 7.82
C TYR A 502 8.03 10.63 7.81
N PRO A 503 9.34 10.62 8.13
CA PRO A 503 10.12 9.38 8.20
C PRO A 503 9.56 8.37 9.22
N LEU A 504 9.08 8.85 10.37
CA LEU A 504 8.47 7.99 11.38
C LEU A 504 7.21 7.30 10.84
N LEU A 505 6.36 8.01 10.10
CA LEU A 505 5.18 7.42 9.46
C LEU A 505 5.55 6.41 8.37
N GLN A 506 6.63 6.64 7.61
CA GLN A 506 7.16 5.67 6.65
C GLN A 506 7.58 4.38 7.36
N GLN A 507 8.33 4.50 8.44
CA GLN A 507 8.80 3.37 9.23
C GLN A 507 7.64 2.56 9.83
N LEU A 508 6.64 3.24 10.39
CA LEU A 508 5.46 2.59 10.96
C LEU A 508 4.59 1.91 9.88
N GLY A 509 4.54 2.47 8.67
CA GLY A 509 3.80 1.90 7.54
C GLY A 509 4.50 0.71 6.88
N ALA A 510 5.84 0.64 6.94
CA ALA A 510 6.66 -0.32 6.21
C ALA A 510 6.24 -1.78 6.39
N GLY A 511 6.00 -2.19 7.64
CA GLY A 511 5.61 -3.57 7.96
C GLY A 511 4.23 -3.97 7.41
N TRP A 512 3.41 -3.02 6.99
CA TRP A 512 2.04 -3.28 6.57
C TRP A 512 1.85 -3.36 5.06
N GLN A 513 2.86 -2.98 4.29
CA GLN A 513 2.86 -3.07 2.84
C GLN A 513 3.14 -4.51 2.39
N ALA A 514 2.73 -4.89 1.17
CA ALA A 514 3.18 -6.16 0.60
C ALA A 514 4.68 -6.09 0.28
N PRO A 515 5.43 -7.20 0.39
CA PRO A 515 6.83 -7.24 0.00
C PRO A 515 6.91 -6.88 -1.50
N PRO A 516 7.79 -5.96 -1.92
CA PRO A 516 7.90 -5.62 -3.33
C PRO A 516 8.52 -6.79 -4.11
N LEU A 517 8.01 -7.10 -5.29
CA LEU A 517 8.61 -8.03 -6.22
C LEU A 517 9.98 -7.49 -6.67
N ALA A 518 11.03 -8.29 -6.53
CA ALA A 518 12.36 -7.89 -6.96
C ALA A 518 12.38 -7.60 -8.48
N ILE A 519 12.96 -6.47 -8.89
CA ILE A 519 12.97 -6.08 -10.30
C ILE A 519 13.69 -7.15 -11.15
N ARG A 520 14.82 -7.65 -10.64
CA ARG A 520 15.72 -8.58 -11.32
C ARG A 520 15.12 -9.96 -11.63
N ILE A 521 14.02 -10.36 -10.99
CA ILE A 521 13.46 -11.71 -11.15
C ILE A 521 12.24 -11.73 -12.07
N ASN A 522 11.66 -10.57 -12.40
CA ASN A 522 10.46 -10.51 -13.22
C ASN A 522 10.83 -10.40 -14.70
N PRO A 523 10.53 -11.40 -15.54
CA PRO A 523 10.87 -11.36 -16.96
C PRO A 523 10.26 -10.17 -17.70
N ALA A 524 9.10 -9.67 -17.26
CA ALA A 524 8.44 -8.50 -17.85
C ALA A 524 9.28 -7.21 -17.72
N TRP A 525 10.29 -7.19 -16.85
CA TRP A 525 11.12 -6.02 -16.57
C TRP A 525 12.59 -6.19 -16.99
N ASN A 526 12.97 -7.35 -17.53
CA ASN A 526 14.37 -7.71 -17.80
C ASN A 526 15.10 -6.74 -18.75
N ASP A 527 14.39 -6.13 -19.69
CA ASP A 527 14.96 -5.16 -20.62
C ASP A 527 15.33 -3.83 -19.94
N ARG A 528 14.92 -3.65 -18.67
CA ARG A 528 15.09 -2.43 -17.89
C ARG A 528 16.04 -2.72 -16.73
N ARG A 529 17.34 -2.78 -17.04
CA ARG A 529 18.41 -2.85 -16.05
C ARG A 529 18.43 -1.57 -15.23
N GLN A 530 17.60 -1.49 -14.19
CA GLN A 530 17.59 -0.41 -13.22
C GLN A 530 17.90 -0.99 -11.84
N PRO A 531 18.58 -0.22 -10.97
CA PRO A 531 18.74 -0.58 -9.57
C PRO A 531 17.36 -0.71 -8.93
N ASP A 532 17.24 -1.64 -7.99
CA ASP A 532 15.99 -1.88 -7.29
C ASP A 532 16.01 -1.17 -5.93
N PRO A 533 15.19 -0.12 -5.72
CA PRO A 533 15.07 0.56 -4.44
C PRO A 533 14.75 -0.37 -3.27
N SER A 534 14.15 -1.53 -3.55
CA SER A 534 13.86 -2.54 -2.54
C SER A 534 15.10 -3.15 -1.89
N PHE A 535 16.24 -3.09 -2.59
CA PHE A 535 17.53 -3.61 -2.11
C PHE A 535 18.51 -2.50 -1.74
N THR A 536 18.40 -1.33 -2.36
CA THR A 536 19.31 -0.20 -2.09
C THR A 536 18.80 0.75 -1.00
N GLY A 537 17.49 0.76 -0.74
CA GLY A 537 16.83 1.77 0.10
C GLY A 537 16.86 3.19 -0.48
N ARG A 538 17.20 3.33 -1.76
CA ARG A 538 17.42 4.62 -2.44
C ARG A 538 16.83 4.62 -3.84
N VAL A 539 16.20 5.73 -4.20
CA VAL A 539 15.79 6.04 -5.57
C VAL A 539 16.88 6.81 -6.33
N CYS A 540 16.64 7.07 -7.62
CA CYS A 540 17.52 7.84 -8.49
C CYS A 540 18.93 7.28 -8.62
N GLN A 541 19.07 5.97 -8.44
CA GLN A 541 20.34 5.29 -8.64
C GLN A 541 20.58 5.10 -10.15
N PRO A 542 21.81 5.37 -10.65
CA PRO A 542 22.17 5.12 -12.04
C PRO A 542 22.14 3.62 -12.34
N ALA A 543 21.80 3.28 -13.58
CA ALA A 543 21.77 1.91 -14.11
C ALA A 543 23.13 1.22 -14.13
#